data_AF-A0A9X9AB97-F1
#
_entry.id   AF-A0A9X9AB97-F1
#
_cell.length_a   1.000
_cell.length_b   1.000
_cell.length_c   1.000
_cell.angle_alpha   90.00
_cell.angle_beta   90.00
_cell.angle_gamma   90.00
#
_symmetry.space_group_name_H-M   'P 1'
#
loop_
_entity.id
_entity.type
_entity.pdbx_description
1 polymer ?
#
loop_
_entity_poly.entity_id
_entity_poly.type
_entity_poly.pdbx_seq_one_letter_code
_entity_poly.pdbx_strand_id
1 'polypeptide(L)'
;TRASIDDFHNPRVIRYAKGKESARGYYEDAHDYTAFKERLLMPLGPNGNLQYETISHNLITDMPVHNEPLLATKNMILIVDGTFLLKKDVAHLFDYKIFVDTDFE
;
A
#
# COMPACT_ATOMS: atom_id res chain seq x y z
N THR A 1 -1.72 11.35 -9.88
CA THR A 1 -2.33 10.02 -9.73
C THR A 1 -2.51 9.69 -8.26
N ARG A 2 -3.47 8.83 -7.91
CA ARG A 2 -3.72 8.39 -6.53
C ARG A 2 -3.66 6.87 -6.43
N ALA A 3 -3.15 6.36 -5.32
CA ALA A 3 -3.25 4.95 -4.91
C ALA A 3 -3.60 4.88 -3.42
N SER A 4 -4.23 3.79 -2.98
CA SER A 4 -4.47 3.53 -1.55
C SER A 4 -3.68 2.30 -1.09
N ILE A 5 -3.17 2.32 0.14
CA ILE A 5 -2.61 1.11 0.75
C ILE A 5 -3.67 0.00 0.87
N ASP A 6 -4.96 0.35 0.91
CA ASP A 6 -6.05 -0.61 1.02
C ASP A 6 -6.21 -1.49 -0.23
N ASP A 7 -5.62 -1.10 -1.36
CA ASP A 7 -5.55 -1.92 -2.57
C ASP A 7 -4.43 -2.98 -2.51
N PHE A 8 -3.68 -3.02 -1.41
CA PHE A 8 -2.61 -3.96 -1.13
C PHE A 8 -2.86 -4.74 0.16
N HIS A 9 -4.12 -5.09 0.45
CA HIS A 9 -4.41 -5.97 1.59
C HIS A 9 -3.85 -7.39 1.38
N ASN A 10 -3.44 -8.03 2.47
CA ASN A 10 -3.26 -9.47 2.46
C ASN A 10 -4.62 -10.20 2.32
N PRO A 11 -4.63 -11.45 1.85
CA PRO A 11 -5.80 -12.33 1.92
C PRO A 11 -6.33 -12.51 3.35
N ARG A 12 -7.63 -12.78 3.52
CA ARG A 12 -8.27 -12.94 4.85
C ARG A 12 -7.57 -13.96 5.73
N VAL A 13 -7.05 -15.04 5.15
CA VAL A 13 -6.33 -16.10 5.89
C VAL A 13 -5.11 -15.56 6.63
N ILE A 14 -4.43 -14.54 6.09
CA ILE A 14 -3.31 -13.85 6.74
C ILE A 14 -3.84 -12.78 7.69
N ARG A 15 -4.71 -11.88 7.20
CA ARG A 15 -5.22 -10.74 8.00
C ARG A 15 -5.87 -11.15 9.31
N TYR A 16 -6.59 -12.28 9.30
CA TYR A 16 -7.36 -12.74 10.45
C TYR A 16 -6.70 -13.90 11.19
N ALA A 17 -5.43 -14.23 10.89
CA ALA A 17 -4.68 -15.28 11.58
C ALA A 17 -4.62 -15.06 13.11
N LYS A 18 -4.69 -13.81 13.56
CA LYS A 18 -4.69 -13.41 14.98
C LYS A 18 -6.09 -13.08 15.52
N GLY A 19 -7.14 -13.41 14.77
CA GLY A 19 -8.52 -13.02 15.06
C GLY A 19 -8.94 -11.76 14.30
N LYS A 20 -10.18 -11.74 13.81
CA LYS A 20 -10.73 -10.68 12.95
C LYS A 20 -10.69 -9.29 13.61
N GLU A 21 -10.92 -9.23 14.92
CA GLU A 21 -10.98 -7.99 15.70
C GLU A 21 -9.64 -7.66 16.38
N SER A 22 -8.55 -8.31 15.99
CA SER A 22 -7.24 -8.10 16.59
C SER A 22 -6.60 -6.80 16.12
N ALA A 23 -6.47 -5.81 17.01
CA ALA A 23 -5.76 -4.56 16.70
C ALA A 23 -4.29 -4.82 16.28
N ARG A 24 -3.65 -5.82 16.89
CA ARG A 24 -2.31 -6.25 16.50
C ARG A 24 -2.29 -6.87 15.10
N GLY A 25 -3.28 -7.70 14.77
CA GLY A 25 -3.44 -8.25 13.43
C GLY A 25 -3.71 -7.15 12.39
N TYR A 26 -4.53 -6.15 12.72
CA TYR A 26 -4.76 -5.01 11.84
C TYR A 26 -3.47 -4.21 11.60
N TYR A 27 -2.66 -3.98 12.63
CA TYR A 27 -1.38 -3.30 12.45
C TYR A 27 -0.37 -4.16 11.70
N GLU A 28 -0.19 -5.44 12.02
CA GLU A 28 0.90 -6.26 11.49
C GLU A 28 0.57 -6.93 10.15
N ASP A 29 -0.67 -7.40 9.98
CA ASP A 29 -1.04 -8.39 8.97
C ASP A 29 -2.05 -7.87 7.94
N ALA A 30 -2.64 -6.68 8.12
CA ALA A 30 -3.67 -6.17 7.21
C ALA A 30 -3.17 -5.99 5.77
N HIS A 31 -1.99 -5.40 5.59
CA HIS A 31 -1.46 -5.00 4.29
C HIS A 31 -0.20 -5.77 3.90
N ASP A 32 -0.12 -6.15 2.62
CA ASP A 32 1.06 -6.71 1.98
C ASP A 32 2.04 -5.58 1.62
N TYR A 33 2.88 -5.22 2.60
CA TYR A 33 3.92 -4.22 2.40
C TYR A 33 4.99 -4.66 1.40
N THR A 34 5.14 -5.95 1.12
CA THR A 34 6.09 -6.41 0.10
C THR A 34 5.57 -6.03 -1.27
N ALA A 35 4.34 -6.44 -1.61
CA ALA A 35 3.71 -6.06 -2.88
C ALA A 35 3.58 -4.54 -3.03
N PHE A 36 3.21 -3.82 -1.97
CA PHE A 36 3.11 -2.36 -2.00
C PHE A 36 4.44 -1.68 -2.35
N LYS A 37 5.56 -2.15 -1.76
CA LYS A 37 6.89 -1.61 -2.09
C LYS A 37 7.31 -1.95 -3.51
N GLU A 38 7.23 -3.23 -3.86
CA GLU A 38 7.81 -3.75 -5.10
C GLU A 38 7.00 -3.37 -6.35
N ARG A 39 5.67 -3.30 -6.24
CA ARG A 39 4.78 -3.03 -7.37
C ARG A 39 4.41 -1.55 -7.52
N LEU A 40 4.43 -0.76 -6.44
CA LEU A 40 4.05 0.66 -6.49
C LEU A 40 5.22 1.60 -6.23
N LEU A 41 5.84 1.54 -5.06
CA LEU A 41 6.77 2.60 -4.62
C LEU A 41 8.16 2.51 -5.28
N MET A 42 8.78 1.33 -5.26
CA MET A 42 10.13 1.14 -5.80
C MET A 42 10.22 1.42 -7.31
N PRO A 43 9.25 1.00 -8.15
CA PRO A 43 9.26 1.34 -9.58
C PRO A 43 9.14 2.83 -9.89
N LEU A 44 8.62 3.62 -8.95
CA LEU A 44 8.47 5.08 -9.07
C LEU A 44 9.59 5.85 -8.37
N GLY A 45 10.48 5.17 -7.63
CA GLY A 45 11.61 5.77 -6.94
C GLY A 45 12.81 6.08 -7.86
N PRO A 46 13.91 6.62 -7.31
CA PRO A 46 15.06 7.11 -8.07
C PRO A 46 15.73 6.12 -9.05
N ASN A 47 15.59 4.82 -8.80
CA ASN A 47 16.15 3.74 -9.65
C ASN A 47 15.05 2.87 -10.28
N GLY A 48 13.81 3.34 -10.25
CA GLY A 48 12.66 2.64 -10.77
C GLY A 48 12.57 2.67 -12.30
N ASN A 49 11.75 1.77 -12.86
CA ASN A 49 11.52 1.66 -14.30
C ASN A 49 10.25 2.37 -14.77
N LEU A 50 9.58 3.12 -13.87
CA LEU A 50 8.32 3.82 -14.10
C LEU A 50 7.11 2.92 -14.42
N GLN A 51 7.24 1.59 -14.32
CA GLN A 51 6.15 0.64 -14.51
C GLN A 51 5.61 0.21 -13.16
N TYR A 52 4.39 0.62 -12.84
CA TYR A 52 3.82 0.47 -11.51
C TYR A 52 2.39 -0.07 -11.56
N GLU A 53 1.96 -0.67 -10.45
CA GLU A 53 0.58 -1.12 -10.26
C GLU A 53 0.01 -0.47 -9.01
N THR A 54 -1.29 -0.19 -9.02
CA THR A 54 -1.99 0.46 -7.89
C THR A 54 -2.81 -0.51 -7.05
N ILE A 55 -2.87 -1.79 -7.41
CA ILE A 55 -3.62 -2.82 -6.69
C ILE A 55 -2.96 -4.18 -6.87
N SER A 56 -2.86 -4.95 -5.78
CA SER A 56 -2.40 -6.35 -5.80
C SER A 56 -3.47 -7.34 -5.38
N HIS A 57 -4.53 -6.88 -4.70
CA HIS A 57 -5.52 -7.74 -4.08
C HIS A 57 -6.91 -7.09 -4.04
N ASN A 58 -7.94 -7.85 -4.43
CA ASN A 58 -9.33 -7.41 -4.33
C ASN A 58 -9.91 -7.82 -2.98
N LEU A 59 -10.19 -6.84 -2.13
CA LEU A 59 -10.66 -7.05 -0.77
C LEU A 59 -12.04 -7.74 -0.68
N ILE A 60 -12.91 -7.52 -1.68
CA ILE A 60 -14.27 -8.06 -1.71
C ILE A 60 -14.22 -9.56 -2.02
N THR A 61 -13.54 -9.93 -3.10
CA THR A 61 -13.44 -11.32 -3.57
C THR A 61 -12.39 -12.13 -2.81
N ASP A 62 -11.48 -11.46 -2.09
CA ASP A 62 -10.33 -12.05 -1.40
C ASP A 62 -9.36 -12.77 -2.35
N MET A 63 -9.17 -12.20 -3.54
CA MET A 63 -8.35 -12.77 -4.60
C MET A 63 -7.24 -11.81 -5.03
N PRO A 64 -6.07 -12.34 -5.43
CA PRO A 64 -5.02 -11.54 -6.04
C PRO A 64 -5.51 -10.93 -7.36
N VAL A 65 -4.99 -9.74 -7.66
CA VAL A 65 -5.26 -9.04 -8.91
C VAL A 65 -3.99 -9.05 -9.77
N HIS A 66 -4.17 -9.43 -11.03
CA HIS A 66 -3.14 -9.37 -12.06
C HIS A 66 -3.51 -8.24 -13.03
N ASN A 67 -2.73 -7.17 -13.04
CA ASN A 67 -2.93 -6.05 -13.95
C ASN A 67 -1.71 -5.91 -14.86
N GLU A 68 -1.95 -5.33 -16.03
CA GLU A 68 -0.85 -4.76 -16.81
C GLU A 68 -0.32 -3.51 -16.06
N PRO A 69 1.00 -3.39 -15.86
CA PRO A 69 1.59 -2.22 -15.23
C PRO A 69 1.26 -0.92 -15.99
N LEU A 70 0.95 0.12 -15.22
CA LEU A 70 0.83 1.48 -15.73
C LEU A 70 2.23 2.07 -15.94
N LEU A 71 2.38 2.92 -16.96
CA LEU A 71 3.62 3.65 -17.19
C LEU A 71 3.48 5.09 -16.68
N ALA A 72 4.36 5.50 -15.75
CA ALA A 72 4.40 6.85 -15.23
C ALA A 72 5.09 7.83 -16.21
N THR A 73 4.65 9.08 -16.21
CA THR A 73 5.37 10.17 -16.87
C THR A 73 6.45 10.72 -15.93
N LYS A 74 7.53 11.29 -16.48
CA LYS A 74 8.69 11.76 -15.69
C LYS A 74 8.37 12.84 -14.64
N ASN A 75 7.25 13.55 -14.79
CA ASN A 75 6.84 14.63 -13.89
C ASN A 75 5.57 14.27 -13.10
N MET A 76 5.22 12.98 -13.04
CA MET A 76 4.07 12.51 -12.29
C MET A 76 4.27 12.72 -10.78
N ILE A 77 3.23 13.20 -10.11
CA ILE A 77 3.11 13.12 -8.65
C ILE A 77 2.12 12.00 -8.32
N LEU A 78 2.59 11.06 -7.49
CA LEU A 78 1.74 10.05 -6.86
C LEU A 78 1.35 10.54 -5.47
N ILE A 79 0.05 10.54 -5.19
CA ILE A 79 -0.48 10.69 -3.83
C ILE A 79 -0.87 9.31 -3.34
N VAL A 80 -0.41 8.94 -2.15
CA VAL A 80 -0.79 7.68 -1.50
C VAL A 80 -1.44 7.98 -0.16
N ASP A 81 -2.58 7.36 0.09
CA ASP A 81 -3.33 7.51 1.34
C ASP A 81 -3.63 6.17 2.01
N GLY A 82 -4.03 6.29 3.27
CA GLY A 82 -4.44 5.20 4.12
C GLY A 82 -3.56 5.03 5.37
N THR A 83 -3.85 3.98 6.12
CA THR A 83 -3.28 3.78 7.46
C THR A 83 -1.84 3.24 7.41
N PHE A 84 -1.06 3.56 8.45
CA PHE A 84 0.25 2.96 8.71
C PHE A 84 1.31 3.14 7.59
N LEU A 85 1.14 4.13 6.71
CA LEU A 85 2.12 4.48 5.67
C LEU A 85 3.46 5.01 6.22
N LEU A 86 3.49 5.41 7.49
CA LEU A 86 4.69 5.93 8.17
C LEU A 86 5.47 4.86 8.94
N LYS A 87 5.18 3.58 8.73
CA LYS A 87 5.98 2.47 9.27
C LYS A 87 7.44 2.52 8.81
N LYS A 88 8.36 2.13 9.70
CA LYS A 88 9.82 2.17 9.44
C LYS A 88 10.20 1.50 8.11
N ASP A 89 9.56 0.38 7.79
CA ASP A 89 9.89 -0.45 6.64
C ASP A 89 9.47 0.14 5.28
N VAL A 90 8.69 1.23 5.28
CA VAL A 90 8.15 1.84 4.04
C VAL A 90 8.28 3.37 4.02
N ALA A 91 8.32 4.02 5.17
CA ALA A 91 8.35 5.48 5.30
C ALA A 91 9.55 6.15 4.61
N HIS A 92 10.63 5.40 4.36
CA HIS A 92 11.84 5.88 3.67
C HIS A 92 11.69 5.91 2.15
N LEU A 93 10.63 5.32 1.59
CA LEU A 93 10.35 5.29 0.16
C LEU A 93 9.49 6.48 -0.31
N PHE A 94 8.99 7.31 0.61
CA PHE A 94 8.22 8.50 0.29
C PHE A 94 9.12 9.75 0.33
N ASP A 95 9.06 10.58 -0.70
CA ASP A 95 9.73 11.87 -0.75
C ASP A 95 9.16 12.87 0.27
N TYR A 96 7.84 12.81 0.48
CA TYR A 96 7.11 13.70 1.39
C TYR A 96 6.02 12.92 2.13
N LYS A 97 5.79 13.29 3.39
CA LYS A 97 4.86 12.60 4.30
C LYS A 97 3.96 13.61 5.00
N ILE A 98 2.67 13.35 4.97
CA ILE A 98 1.65 14.13 5.68
C ILE A 98 1.00 13.20 6.70
N PHE A 99 1.04 13.59 7.97
CA PHE A 99 0.26 12.95 9.02
C PHE A 99 -1.00 13.78 9.24
N VAL A 100 -2.16 13.13 9.12
CA VAL A 100 -3.45 13.75 9.42
C VAL A 100 -3.76 13.47 10.88
N ASP A 101 -3.80 14.53 11.68
CA ASP A 101 -4.14 14.48 13.09
C ASP A 101 -5.56 15.02 13.27
N THR A 102 -6.40 14.26 13.98
CA THR A 102 -7.79 14.60 14.28
C THR A 102 -8.11 14.12 15.68
N ASP A 103 -9.04 14.81 16.33
CA ASP A 103 -9.59 14.33 17.60
C ASP A 103 -10.49 13.10 17.38
N PHE A 104 -10.90 12.50 18.50
CA PHE A 104 -11.79 11.35 18.50
C PHE A 104 -13.28 11.75 18.43
N GLU A 105 -13.59 13.05 18.33
CA GLU A 105 -14.95 13.61 18.41
C GLU A 105 -15.56 13.94 17.04
#